data_AF-A0A976Q334-F1
#
_entry.id   AF-A0A976Q334-F1
#
_cell.length_a   1.000
_cell.length_b   1.000
_cell.length_c   1.000
_cell.angle_alpha   90.00
_cell.angle_beta   90.00
_cell.angle_gamma   90.00
#
_symmetry.space_group_name_H-M   'P 1'
#
loop_
_entity.id
_entity.type
_entity.pdbx_description
1 polymer ?
#
loop_
_entity_poly.entity_id
_entity_poly.type
_entity_poly.pdbx_seq_one_letter_code
_entity_poly.pdbx_strand_id
1 'polypeptide(L)'
;MQGAAGAILAACVLGSCTSSTVNGDECEPILGEDVYIHACQHGDMGPFEAVQASPHPDGWLAATNTTQHVFDVHMNAGEAEGPSRWYVGFRPSRDGAHAVFIGATDEDIDLEVFVADERLERDHQEVVSNPSGCGEMSRVDVFTFERGTQYTLAFGPTDAPSVRVFFEHPDTFGRGGWESRCDD
;
A
#
# COMPACT_ATOMS: atom_id res chain seq x y z
N MET A 1 -59.60 7.34 0.67
CA MET A 1 -59.24 8.40 1.65
C MET A 1 -58.02 9.11 1.08
N GLN A 2 -58.25 10.32 0.59
CA GLN A 2 -57.26 11.17 -0.06
C GLN A 2 -56.48 11.93 1.02
N GLY A 3 -55.16 11.79 1.05
CA GLY A 3 -54.26 12.51 1.95
C GLY A 3 -53.42 13.50 1.15
N ALA A 4 -53.49 14.77 1.54
CA ALA A 4 -53.02 15.94 0.80
C ALA A 4 -51.49 16.03 0.66
N ALA A 5 -51.05 16.43 -0.53
CA ALA A 5 -49.69 16.88 -0.82
C ALA A 5 -49.48 18.31 -0.31
N GLY A 6 -48.63 18.49 0.69
CA GLY A 6 -48.16 19.80 1.15
C GLY A 6 -46.84 20.16 0.48
N ALA A 7 -46.86 21.15 -0.41
CA ALA A 7 -45.67 21.72 -1.02
C ALA A 7 -45.02 22.73 -0.06
N ILE A 8 -43.77 22.50 0.33
CA ILE A 8 -42.94 23.47 1.07
C ILE A 8 -42.05 24.17 0.04
N LEU A 9 -42.34 25.45 -0.22
CA LEU A 9 -41.46 26.38 -0.94
C LEU A 9 -40.31 26.78 -0.02
N ALA A 10 -39.12 26.20 -0.24
CA ALA A 10 -37.88 26.68 0.36
C ALA A 10 -37.29 27.78 -0.53
N ALA A 11 -37.23 29.00 -0.01
CA ALA A 11 -36.62 30.14 -0.67
C ALA A 11 -35.10 29.98 -0.72
N CYS A 12 -34.53 29.89 -1.93
CA CYS A 12 -33.09 29.99 -2.15
C CYS A 12 -32.66 31.45 -1.92
N VAL A 13 -32.05 31.73 -0.75
CA VAL A 13 -31.31 32.96 -0.52
C VAL A 13 -30.02 32.87 -1.34
N LEU A 14 -29.92 33.72 -2.36
CA LEU A 14 -28.72 33.92 -3.18
C LEU A 14 -27.63 34.60 -2.34
N GLY A 15 -26.99 33.82 -1.48
CA GLY A 15 -25.72 34.18 -0.87
C GLY A 15 -24.60 33.76 -1.82
N SER A 16 -24.01 34.74 -2.52
CA SER A 16 -22.74 34.54 -3.21
C SER A 16 -21.67 34.15 -2.20
N CYS A 17 -21.47 32.85 -2.03
CA CYS A 17 -20.22 32.34 -1.47
C CYS A 17 -19.14 32.66 -2.50
N THR A 18 -18.45 33.79 -2.33
CA THR A 18 -17.09 33.92 -2.83
C THR A 18 -16.31 32.76 -2.26
N SER A 19 -16.17 31.68 -3.03
CA SER A 19 -15.10 30.71 -2.83
C SER A 19 -13.82 31.52 -2.87
N SER A 20 -13.26 31.79 -1.69
CA SER A 20 -11.87 32.19 -1.60
C SER A 20 -11.09 31.07 -2.26
N THR A 21 -10.60 31.34 -3.47
CA THR A 21 -9.55 30.55 -4.10
C THR A 21 -8.36 30.71 -3.17
N VAL A 22 -8.24 29.78 -2.23
CA VAL A 22 -7.04 29.59 -1.45
C VAL A 22 -6.00 29.19 -2.50
N ASN A 23 -5.19 30.17 -2.92
CA ASN A 23 -3.85 29.91 -3.45
C ASN A 23 -3.04 29.35 -2.28
N GLY A 24 -3.37 28.14 -1.85
CA GLY A 24 -2.70 27.43 -0.78
C GLY A 24 -2.07 26.23 -1.42
N ASP A 25 -0.76 26.21 -1.31
CA ASP A 25 0.18 25.17 -1.67
C ASP A 25 -0.52 23.80 -1.67
N GLU A 26 -0.48 23.10 -2.81
CA GLU A 26 -1.04 21.77 -2.97
C GLU A 26 -0.23 20.82 -2.09
N CYS A 27 -0.61 20.69 -0.83
CA CYS A 27 0.04 19.78 0.09
C CYS A 27 -0.33 18.34 -0.28
N GLU A 28 0.68 17.51 -0.49
CA GLU A 28 0.50 16.08 -0.74
C GLU A 28 0.49 15.32 0.59
N PRO A 29 -0.40 14.32 0.76
CA PRO A 29 -0.32 13.42 1.89
C PRO A 29 0.93 12.56 1.79
N ILE A 30 1.70 12.48 2.88
CA ILE A 30 2.86 11.59 3.02
C ILE A 30 2.65 10.68 4.24
N LEU A 31 3.36 9.56 4.31
CA LEU A 31 3.30 8.71 5.50
C LEU A 31 3.95 9.42 6.69
N GLY A 32 3.33 9.32 7.86
CA GLY A 32 3.89 9.91 9.09
C GLY A 32 5.05 9.10 9.66
N GLU A 33 5.93 9.77 10.41
CA GLU A 33 7.17 9.16 10.97
C GLU A 33 6.89 7.90 11.81
N ASP A 34 5.77 7.88 12.55
CA ASP A 34 5.38 6.75 13.40
C ASP A 34 5.18 5.44 12.61
N VAL A 35 4.69 5.53 11.35
CA VAL A 35 4.50 4.37 10.48
C VAL A 35 5.86 3.75 10.14
N TYR A 36 6.83 4.60 9.79
CA TYR A 36 8.21 4.17 9.49
C TYR A 36 8.85 3.51 10.71
N ILE A 37 8.82 4.18 11.86
CA ILE A 37 9.41 3.66 13.10
C ILE A 37 8.81 2.29 13.47
N HIS A 38 7.51 2.10 13.28
CA HIS A 38 6.86 0.83 13.57
C HIS A 38 7.26 -0.28 12.59
N ALA A 39 7.26 0.01 11.28
CA ALA A 39 7.74 -0.92 10.26
C ALA A 39 9.19 -1.36 10.54
N CYS A 40 10.04 -0.42 10.96
CA CYS A 40 11.42 -0.69 11.38
C CYS A 40 11.52 -1.66 12.55
N GLN A 41 10.71 -1.45 13.60
CA GLN A 41 10.70 -2.33 14.76
C GLN A 41 10.34 -3.76 14.35
N HIS A 42 9.41 -3.93 13.41
CA HIS A 42 9.09 -5.24 12.87
C HIS A 42 10.28 -5.88 12.12
N GLY A 43 11.08 -5.09 11.39
CA GLY A 43 12.28 -5.56 10.70
C GLY A 43 13.41 -6.05 11.62
N ASP A 44 13.49 -5.55 12.84
CA ASP A 44 14.50 -5.98 13.81
C ASP A 44 14.08 -7.25 14.59
N MET A 45 12.79 -7.60 14.59
CA MET A 45 12.20 -8.59 15.50
C MET A 45 11.80 -9.92 14.83
N GLY A 46 12.64 -10.46 13.94
CA GLY A 46 12.41 -11.78 13.32
C GLY A 46 12.12 -12.91 14.34
N PRO A 47 11.52 -14.04 13.92
CA PRO A 47 11.52 -14.60 12.56
C PRO A 47 10.37 -14.13 11.67
N PHE A 48 10.61 -14.07 10.36
CA PHE A 48 9.63 -13.70 9.34
C PHE A 48 9.00 -14.94 8.70
N GLU A 49 7.74 -14.84 8.30
CA GLU A 49 7.11 -15.88 7.51
C GLU A 49 7.69 -15.90 6.10
N ALA A 50 8.18 -17.07 5.70
CA ALA A 50 8.70 -17.31 4.36
C ALA A 50 7.55 -17.61 3.40
N VAL A 51 7.49 -16.87 2.29
CA VAL A 51 6.48 -17.01 1.24
C VAL A 51 7.18 -17.34 -0.06
N GLN A 52 6.77 -18.43 -0.72
CA GLN A 52 7.33 -18.78 -2.02
C GLN A 52 6.59 -18.02 -3.13
N ALA A 53 7.30 -17.18 -3.87
CA ALA A 53 6.76 -16.57 -5.08
C ALA A 53 6.75 -17.57 -6.25
N SER A 54 5.80 -17.39 -7.17
CA SER A 54 5.70 -18.16 -8.41
C SER A 54 6.15 -17.29 -9.60
N PRO A 55 6.73 -17.87 -10.66
CA PRO A 55 7.00 -17.17 -11.90
C PRO A 55 5.75 -17.00 -12.79
N HIS A 56 4.62 -17.62 -12.43
CA HIS A 56 3.38 -17.63 -13.21
C HIS A 56 2.19 -17.01 -12.46
N PRO A 57 1.38 -16.14 -13.11
CA PRO A 57 0.18 -15.48 -12.57
C PRO A 57 -0.99 -16.43 -12.24
N ASP A 58 -0.88 -17.73 -12.49
CA ASP A 58 -1.95 -18.69 -12.19
C ASP A 58 -1.57 -19.65 -11.05
N GLY A 59 -0.33 -19.57 -10.54
CA GLY A 59 0.25 -20.55 -9.62
C GLY A 59 -0.11 -20.38 -8.13
N TRP A 60 -1.03 -19.48 -7.78
CA TRP A 60 -1.18 -18.98 -6.40
C TRP A 60 -2.08 -19.84 -5.51
N LEU A 61 -1.54 -20.31 -4.37
CA LEU A 61 -2.35 -20.86 -3.27
C LEU A 61 -1.94 -20.39 -1.86
N ALA A 62 -0.75 -19.80 -1.69
CA ALA A 62 -0.36 -19.25 -0.39
C ALA A 62 -0.94 -17.84 -0.24
N ALA A 63 -2.19 -17.74 0.22
CA ALA A 63 -2.73 -16.48 0.69
C ALA A 63 -2.02 -16.12 2.00
N THR A 64 -1.12 -15.15 1.96
CA THR A 64 -0.69 -14.52 3.21
C THR A 64 -1.91 -13.84 3.82
N ASN A 65 -2.21 -14.14 5.08
CA ASN A 65 -3.17 -13.35 5.83
C ASN A 65 -2.39 -12.26 6.56
N THR A 66 -2.88 -11.02 6.53
CA THR A 66 -2.17 -9.85 7.11
C THR A 66 -2.20 -9.80 8.63
N THR A 67 -2.39 -10.94 9.31
CA THR A 67 -2.13 -11.00 10.76
C THR A 67 -0.64 -10.80 11.05
N GLN A 68 0.21 -11.07 10.05
CA GLN A 68 1.65 -10.80 10.11
C GLN A 68 1.99 -9.54 9.31
N HIS A 69 2.88 -8.73 9.87
CA HIS A 69 3.32 -7.46 9.32
C HIS A 69 4.51 -7.59 8.36
N VAL A 70 5.18 -8.75 8.31
CA VAL A 70 6.43 -8.94 7.54
C VAL A 70 6.52 -10.33 6.92
N PHE A 71 6.95 -10.40 5.67
CA PHE A 71 7.18 -11.63 4.93
C PHE A 71 8.56 -11.62 4.24
N ASP A 72 9.23 -12.77 4.22
CA ASP A 72 10.37 -13.01 3.33
C ASP A 72 9.86 -13.73 2.07
N VAL A 73 9.74 -12.99 0.97
CA VAL A 73 9.27 -13.50 -0.32
C VAL A 73 10.42 -14.13 -1.08
N HIS A 74 10.50 -15.45 -1.12
CA HIS A 74 11.54 -16.19 -1.82
C HIS A 74 11.24 -16.30 -3.31
N MET A 75 12.25 -16.00 -4.11
CA MET A 75 12.22 -16.00 -5.57
C MET A 75 13.14 -17.11 -6.05
N ASN A 76 12.57 -18.17 -6.60
CA ASN A 76 13.34 -19.36 -6.97
C ASN A 76 13.99 -19.16 -8.34
N ALA A 77 15.03 -18.32 -8.41
CA ALA A 77 15.63 -17.85 -9.66
C ALA A 77 16.07 -18.98 -10.63
N GLY A 78 16.33 -20.19 -10.12
CA GLY A 78 16.68 -21.35 -10.93
C GLY A 78 15.53 -21.96 -11.75
N GLU A 79 14.28 -21.57 -11.50
CA GLU A 79 13.08 -22.09 -12.18
C GLU A 79 12.47 -21.10 -13.20
N ALA A 80 12.98 -19.86 -13.23
CA ALA A 80 12.49 -18.82 -14.13
C ALA A 80 13.27 -18.81 -15.46
N GLU A 81 12.63 -19.21 -16.56
CA GLU A 81 13.16 -19.03 -17.91
C GLU A 81 13.03 -17.56 -18.39
N GLY A 82 13.83 -16.64 -17.84
CA GLY A 82 13.93 -15.24 -18.29
C GLY A 82 13.61 -14.19 -17.21
N PRO A 83 13.52 -12.88 -17.57
CA PRO A 83 13.27 -11.77 -16.64
C PRO A 83 11.83 -11.85 -16.14
N SER A 84 11.60 -12.79 -15.23
CA SER A 84 10.29 -13.20 -14.80
C SER A 84 9.89 -12.31 -13.64
N ARG A 85 8.71 -11.72 -13.75
CA ARG A 85 8.02 -11.18 -12.58
C ARG A 85 7.80 -12.33 -11.62
N TRP A 86 7.94 -12.02 -10.34
CA TRP A 86 7.60 -12.93 -9.27
C TRP A 86 6.28 -12.46 -8.72
N TYR A 87 5.35 -13.35 -8.50
CA TYR A 87 4.10 -12.93 -7.89
C TYR A 87 3.83 -13.64 -6.57
N VAL A 88 2.86 -13.14 -5.81
CA VAL A 88 2.39 -13.68 -4.55
C VAL A 88 0.90 -13.41 -4.43
N GLY A 89 0.13 -14.39 -3.94
CA GLY A 89 -1.28 -14.19 -3.61
C GLY A 89 -1.43 -13.48 -2.27
N PHE A 90 -2.25 -12.44 -2.23
CA PHE A 90 -2.45 -11.60 -1.05
C PHE A 90 -3.94 -11.49 -0.72
N ARG A 91 -4.29 -11.65 0.56
CA ARG A 91 -5.66 -11.47 1.04
C ARG A 91 -5.67 -10.60 2.31
N PRO A 92 -6.01 -9.31 2.19
CA PRO A 92 -6.05 -8.40 3.34
C PRO A 92 -7.04 -8.88 4.41
N SER A 93 -6.65 -8.79 5.68
CA SER A 93 -7.52 -9.05 6.82
C SER A 93 -8.40 -7.85 7.21
N ARG A 94 -8.17 -6.69 6.59
CA ARG A 94 -8.91 -5.45 6.82
C ARG A 94 -8.97 -4.58 5.57
N ASP A 95 -9.87 -3.61 5.65
CA ASP A 95 -10.12 -2.60 4.63
C ASP A 95 -9.22 -1.39 4.86
N GLY A 96 -8.97 -0.63 3.78
CA GLY A 96 -8.33 0.68 3.82
C GLY A 96 -6.89 0.69 3.29
N ALA A 97 -6.17 1.75 3.62
CA ALA A 97 -4.80 1.96 3.15
C ALA A 97 -3.83 0.96 3.79
N HIS A 98 -2.98 0.38 2.95
CA HIS A 98 -1.87 -0.47 3.35
C HIS A 98 -0.59 0.12 2.77
N ALA A 99 0.35 0.46 3.64
CA ALA A 99 1.70 0.86 3.27
C ALA A 99 2.54 -0.41 3.10
N VAL A 100 2.95 -0.69 1.87
CA VAL A 100 3.74 -1.85 1.49
C VAL A 100 5.20 -1.42 1.37
N PHE A 101 5.99 -1.73 2.38
CA PHE A 101 7.43 -1.46 2.36
C PHE A 101 8.15 -2.61 1.69
N ILE A 102 9.09 -2.28 0.82
CA ILE A 102 9.89 -3.26 0.09
C ILE A 102 11.32 -3.14 0.59
N GLY A 103 11.73 -4.18 1.30
CA GLY A 103 13.08 -4.40 1.77
C GLY A 103 13.87 -5.16 0.73
N ALA A 104 14.53 -4.44 -0.16
CA ALA A 104 15.39 -5.02 -1.19
C ALA A 104 16.77 -4.37 -1.12
N THR A 105 17.81 -5.20 -1.15
CA THR A 105 19.19 -4.73 -1.32
C THR A 105 19.42 -4.12 -2.70
N ASP A 106 18.58 -4.46 -3.67
CA ASP A 106 18.52 -3.86 -4.98
C ASP A 106 17.38 -2.84 -5.01
N GLU A 107 17.72 -1.56 -5.16
CA GLU A 107 16.81 -0.41 -4.97
C GLU A 107 15.66 -0.32 -6.00
N ASP A 108 15.57 -1.25 -6.96
CA ASP A 108 14.76 -1.10 -8.19
C ASP A 108 13.66 -2.16 -8.39
N ILE A 109 13.31 -2.97 -7.38
CA ILE A 109 12.25 -3.99 -7.55
C ILE A 109 10.87 -3.30 -7.56
N ASP A 110 10.29 -3.10 -8.75
CA ASP A 110 8.94 -2.55 -8.89
C ASP A 110 7.88 -3.50 -8.29
N LEU A 111 6.78 -2.94 -7.80
CA LEU A 111 5.64 -3.68 -7.26
C LEU A 111 4.37 -3.18 -7.94
N GLU A 112 3.74 -4.09 -8.67
CA GLU A 112 2.40 -3.91 -9.21
C GLU A 112 1.43 -4.79 -8.42
N VAL A 113 0.19 -4.34 -8.26
CA VAL A 113 -0.86 -5.12 -7.60
C VAL A 113 -2.01 -5.32 -8.56
N PHE A 114 -2.57 -6.51 -8.61
CA PHE A 114 -3.69 -6.87 -9.48
C PHE A 114 -4.88 -7.39 -8.68
N VAL A 115 -6.09 -7.11 -9.18
CA VAL A 115 -7.35 -7.68 -8.71
C VAL A 115 -8.17 -8.10 -9.92
N ALA A 116 -8.58 -9.37 -9.99
CA ALA A 116 -9.30 -9.91 -11.15
C ALA A 116 -8.63 -9.55 -12.51
N ASP A 117 -7.30 -9.69 -12.58
CA ASP A 117 -6.46 -9.36 -13.74
C ASP A 117 -6.36 -7.87 -14.11
N GLU A 118 -7.00 -6.97 -13.35
CA GLU A 118 -6.88 -5.53 -13.50
C GLU A 118 -5.79 -4.99 -12.58
N ARG A 119 -4.90 -4.12 -13.10
CA ARG A 119 -3.89 -3.43 -12.29
C ARG A 119 -4.57 -2.43 -11.37
N LEU A 120 -4.25 -2.51 -10.08
CA LEU A 120 -4.66 -1.54 -9.08
C LEU A 120 -3.77 -0.29 -9.19
N GLU A 121 -4.41 0.87 -9.22
CA GLU A 121 -3.70 2.15 -9.12
C GLU A 121 -3.14 2.32 -7.71
N ARG A 122 -1.93 2.88 -7.64
CA ARG A 122 -1.27 3.17 -6.37
C ARG A 122 -1.78 4.51 -5.85
N ASP A 123 -2.13 4.57 -4.57
CA ASP A 123 -2.60 5.81 -3.94
C ASP A 123 -1.46 6.79 -3.69
N HIS A 124 -0.29 6.25 -3.31
CA HIS A 124 0.89 7.03 -2.97
C HIS A 124 2.17 6.19 -3.14
N GLN A 125 3.28 6.80 -3.58
CA GLN A 125 4.60 6.18 -3.61
C GLN A 125 5.60 7.13 -2.97
N GLU A 126 6.43 6.62 -2.06
CA GLU A 126 7.52 7.38 -1.48
C GLU A 126 8.83 6.55 -1.53
N VAL A 127 9.93 7.22 -1.90
CA VAL A 127 11.28 6.66 -1.75
C VAL A 127 11.72 6.94 -0.33
N VAL A 128 12.00 5.88 0.42
CA VAL A 128 12.32 5.99 1.85
C VAL A 128 13.77 6.42 1.99
N SER A 129 13.98 7.69 2.32
CA SER A 129 15.31 8.20 2.63
C SER A 129 15.71 7.83 4.07
N ASN A 130 15.96 6.53 4.27
CA ASN A 130 16.49 5.86 5.46
C ASN A 130 16.33 6.65 6.80
N PRO A 131 15.12 6.66 7.39
CA PRO A 131 14.89 7.23 8.70
C PRO A 131 15.57 6.34 9.75
N SER A 132 16.85 6.62 10.04
CA SER A 132 17.60 6.13 11.20
C SER A 132 17.44 4.64 11.53
N GLY A 133 18.15 3.77 10.81
CA GLY A 133 18.50 2.42 11.30
C GLY A 133 17.83 1.25 10.60
N CYS A 134 16.91 1.51 9.68
CA CYS A 134 16.11 0.49 9.00
C CYS A 134 16.68 0.22 7.61
N GLY A 135 17.97 -0.10 7.56
CA GLY A 135 18.80 -0.06 6.34
C GLY A 135 18.36 -0.96 5.18
N GLU A 136 17.29 -1.73 5.35
CA GLU A 136 16.73 -2.59 4.31
C GLU A 136 15.57 -1.94 3.55
N MET A 137 14.84 -0.96 4.10
CA MET A 137 13.65 -0.37 3.45
C MET A 137 14.04 0.74 2.47
N SER A 138 13.80 0.50 1.18
CA SER A 138 14.13 1.44 0.09
C SER A 138 12.92 2.19 -0.46
N ARG A 139 11.75 1.53 -0.47
CA ARG A 139 10.51 2.10 -1.03
C ARG A 139 9.30 1.72 -0.20
N VAL A 140 8.30 2.60 -0.20
CA VAL A 140 6.95 2.31 0.28
C VAL A 140 5.92 2.67 -0.79
N ASP A 141 5.05 1.70 -1.06
CA ASP A 141 3.92 1.84 -1.98
C ASP A 141 2.63 1.74 -1.18
N VAL A 142 1.72 2.71 -1.29
CA VAL A 142 0.41 2.65 -0.61
C VAL A 142 -0.68 2.24 -1.59
N PHE A 143 -1.46 1.25 -1.18
CA PHE A 143 -2.66 0.80 -1.89
C PHE A 143 -3.85 0.71 -0.94
N THR A 144 -5.03 1.01 -1.45
CA THR A 144 -6.30 0.78 -0.75
C THR A 144 -6.83 -0.60 -1.10
N PHE A 145 -6.97 -1.45 -0.09
CA PHE A 145 -7.46 -2.81 -0.25
C PHE A 145 -8.84 -3.02 0.40
N GLU A 146 -9.59 -3.96 -0.15
CA GLU A 146 -10.82 -4.50 0.43
C GLU A 146 -10.52 -5.81 1.16
N ARG A 147 -11.06 -5.94 2.38
CA ARG A 147 -10.89 -7.13 3.21
C ARG A 147 -11.39 -8.38 2.50
N GLY A 148 -10.57 -9.44 2.54
CA GLY A 148 -10.95 -10.76 2.03
C GLY A 148 -10.89 -10.89 0.50
N THR A 149 -10.77 -9.77 -0.23
CA THR A 149 -10.51 -9.76 -1.66
C THR A 149 -9.15 -10.37 -1.96
N GLN A 150 -9.07 -11.15 -3.04
CA GLN A 150 -7.82 -11.77 -3.46
C GLN A 150 -7.11 -10.85 -4.45
N TYR A 151 -5.89 -10.47 -4.10
CA TYR A 151 -4.99 -9.69 -4.92
C TYR A 151 -3.79 -10.53 -5.32
N THR A 152 -3.11 -10.09 -6.39
CA THR A 152 -1.82 -10.62 -6.82
C THR A 152 -0.79 -9.51 -6.71
N LEU A 153 0.21 -9.69 -5.85
CA LEU A 153 1.38 -8.82 -5.75
C LEU A 153 2.39 -9.29 -6.79
N ALA A 154 2.73 -8.46 -7.78
CA ALA A 154 3.70 -8.76 -8.81
C ALA A 154 4.97 -7.92 -8.60
N PHE A 155 6.02 -8.58 -8.16
CA PHE A 155 7.36 -8.02 -8.05
C PHE A 155 8.02 -8.05 -9.43
N GLY A 156 8.64 -6.93 -9.81
CA GLY A 156 9.38 -6.78 -11.04
C GLY A 156 10.54 -7.78 -11.17
N PRO A 157 11.14 -7.90 -12.36
CA PRO A 157 12.32 -8.73 -12.56
C PRO A 157 13.44 -8.36 -11.57
N THR A 158 14.04 -9.37 -10.94
CA THR A 158 15.14 -9.20 -9.99
C THR A 158 15.97 -10.47 -9.92
N ASP A 159 17.27 -10.30 -9.61
CA ASP A 159 18.20 -11.40 -9.33
C ASP A 159 18.26 -11.73 -7.83
N ALA A 160 17.60 -10.94 -6.98
CA ALA A 160 17.55 -11.18 -5.55
C ALA A 160 16.84 -12.52 -5.27
N PRO A 161 17.42 -13.41 -4.43
CA PRO A 161 16.81 -14.70 -4.10
C PRO A 161 15.59 -14.54 -3.18
N SER A 162 15.45 -13.38 -2.55
CA SER A 162 14.30 -13.03 -1.72
C SER A 162 14.16 -11.52 -1.58
N VAL A 163 12.94 -11.07 -1.31
CA VAL A 163 12.61 -9.69 -0.96
C VAL A 163 11.84 -9.69 0.35
N ARG A 164 12.19 -8.78 1.26
CA ARG A 164 11.40 -8.60 2.48
C ARG A 164 10.27 -7.62 2.20
N VAL A 165 9.06 -7.95 2.62
CA VAL A 165 7.88 -7.11 2.39
C VAL A 165 7.20 -6.85 3.72
N PHE A 166 6.92 -5.58 4.02
CA PHE A 166 6.22 -5.16 5.22
C PHE A 166 4.87 -4.57 4.87
N PHE A 167 3.87 -4.84 5.70
CA PHE A 167 2.54 -4.25 5.60
C PHE A 167 2.23 -3.48 6.88
N GLU A 168 2.13 -2.16 6.76
CA GLU A 168 1.56 -1.31 7.81
C GLU A 168 0.21 -0.75 7.39
N HIS A 169 -0.57 -0.35 8.39
CA HIS A 169 -1.87 0.28 8.18
C HIS A 169 -1.80 1.69 8.73
N PRO A 170 -1.54 2.72 7.91
CA PRO A 170 -1.37 4.09 8.38
C PRO A 170 -2.49 4.57 9.33
N ASP A 171 -3.73 4.15 9.06
CA ASP A 171 -4.90 4.52 9.86
C ASP A 171 -4.85 4.03 11.32
N THR A 172 -4.02 3.04 11.68
CA THR A 172 -3.88 2.59 13.08
C THR A 172 -3.08 3.55 13.95
N PHE A 173 -2.32 4.44 13.34
CA PHE A 173 -1.48 5.43 14.02
C PHE A 173 -2.24 6.73 14.33
N GLY A 174 -3.53 6.80 13.96
CA GLY A 174 -4.35 7.99 14.15
C GLY A 174 -3.74 9.18 13.41
N ARG A 175 -3.38 10.24 14.16
CA ARG A 175 -2.74 11.44 13.58
C ARG A 175 -1.30 11.20 13.12
N GLY A 176 -0.62 10.17 13.61
CA GLY A 176 0.76 9.83 13.23
C GLY A 176 0.85 8.97 11.97
N GLY A 177 -0.28 8.56 11.39
CA GLY A 177 -0.30 7.73 10.18
C GLY A 177 0.01 8.49 8.90
N TRP A 178 -0.37 9.77 8.89
CA TRP A 178 -0.34 10.63 7.71
C TRP A 178 0.10 12.03 8.11
N GLU A 179 0.98 12.60 7.30
CA GLU A 179 1.41 13.99 7.39
C GLU A 179 1.12 14.71 6.06
N SER A 180 1.33 16.02 6.02
CA SER A 180 1.16 16.81 4.80
C SER A 180 2.48 17.49 4.46
N ARG A 181 2.96 17.26 3.24
CA ARG A 181 4.13 17.96 2.70
C ARG A 181 3.65 18.97 1.68
N CYS A 182 3.91 20.24 1.94
CA CYS A 182 3.63 21.33 1.02
C CYS A 182 4.97 21.73 0.39
N ASP A 183 5.01 21.90 -0.93
CA ASP A 183 6.20 22.45 -1.59
C ASP A 183 6.29 23.95 -1.26
N ASP A 184 7.39 24.35 -0.61
CA ASP A 184 7.72 25.74 -0.27
C ASP A 184 8.20 26.56 -1.50
#